data_AF-A0A5J4PZV0-F1
#
_entry.id   AF-A0A5J4PZV0-F1
#
_cell.length_a   1.000
_cell.length_b   1.000
_cell.length_c   1.000
_cell.angle_alpha   90.00
_cell.angle_beta   90.00
_cell.angle_gamma   90.00
#
_symmetry.space_group_name_H-M   'P 1'
#
loop_
_entity.id
_entity.type
_entity.pdbx_description
1 polymer ?
#
loop_
_entity_poly.entity_id
_entity_poly.type
_entity_poly.pdbx_seq_one_letter_code
_entity_poly.pdbx_strand_id
1 'polypeptide(L)' 'MASKWAIESVDKKLKEIRKNDKDFGGVLKIFGGDFRQVLPIVKFGGRNEQVNASIQKSNLWRKFDCLKLKK' A
#
# COMPACT_ATOMS: atom_id res chain seq x y z
N MET A 1 -8.82 -0.55 -6.34
CA MET A 1 -7.82 -0.09 -5.35
C MET A 1 -7.37 -1.27 -4.48
N ALA A 2 -6.07 -1.50 -4.33
CA ALA A 2 -5.56 -2.50 -3.38
C ALA A 2 -5.68 -1.99 -1.93
N SER A 3 -5.97 -2.88 -0.98
CA SER A 3 -5.98 -2.53 0.44
C SER A 3 -4.56 -2.43 0.99
N LYS A 4 -4.36 -1.69 2.08
CA LYS A 4 -3.06 -1.61 2.77
C LYS A 4 -2.54 -3.00 3.16
N TRP A 5 -3.43 -3.90 3.57
CA TRP A 5 -3.06 -5.23 4.01
C TRP A 5 -2.44 -6.05 2.89
N ALA A 6 -2.94 -5.92 1.66
CA ALA A 6 -2.34 -6.59 0.51
C ALA A 6 -0.89 -6.13 0.28
N ILE A 7 -0.65 -4.83 0.36
CA ILE A 7 0.67 -4.23 0.15
C ILE A 7 1.63 -4.60 1.28
N GLU A 8 1.17 -4.53 2.52
CA GLU A 8 1.94 -4.93 3.72
C GLU A 8 2.27 -6.44 3.70
N SER A 9 1.36 -7.27 3.19
CA SER A 9 1.59 -8.70 3.03
C SER A 9 2.66 -8.99 1.98
N VAL A 10 2.66 -8.24 0.88
CA VAL A 10 3.71 -8.32 -0.15
C VAL A 10 5.06 -7.89 0.42
N ASP A 11 5.12 -6.77 1.15
CA ASP A 11 6.34 -6.32 1.85
C ASP A 11 6.89 -7.41 2.77
N LYS A 12 6.05 -7.94 3.66
CA LYS A 12 6.42 -9.02 4.58
C LYS A 12 6.92 -10.26 3.84
N LYS A 13 6.22 -10.68 2.77
CA LYS A 13 6.58 -11.89 2.05
C LYS A 13 7.87 -11.74 1.27
N LEU A 14 8.12 -10.57 0.69
CA LEU A 14 9.38 -10.29 -0.01
C LEU A 14 10.57 -10.23 0.95
N LYS A 15 10.39 -9.66 2.14
CA LYS A 15 11.42 -9.68 3.21
C LYS A 15 11.81 -11.11 3.57
N GLU A 16 10.82 -11.98 3.78
CA GLU A 16 11.01 -13.40 4.09
C GLU A 16 11.74 -14.15 2.96
N ILE A 17 11.24 -14.06 1.72
CA ILE A 17 11.81 -14.76 0.56
C ILE A 17 13.26 -14.32 0.30
N ARG A 18 13.53 -13.02 0.43
CA ARG A 18 14.85 -12.43 0.15
C ARG A 18 15.81 -12.52 1.33
N LYS A 19 15.34 -12.94 2.52
CA LYS A 19 16.07 -12.87 3.79
C LYS A 19 16.72 -11.49 4.00
N ASN A 20 15.94 -10.44 3.74
CA ASN A 20 16.40 -9.05 3.77
C ASN A 20 15.32 -8.17 4.37
N ASP A 21 15.61 -7.53 5.50
CA ASP A 21 14.64 -6.73 6.26
C ASP A 21 14.39 -5.32 5.69
N LYS A 22 15.09 -4.95 4.61
CA LYS A 22 14.75 -3.73 3.84
C LYS A 22 13.32 -3.84 3.29
N ASP A 23 12.66 -2.70 3.13
CA ASP A 23 11.30 -2.67 2.57
C ASP A 23 11.25 -3.39 1.21
N PHE A 24 10.20 -4.19 1.03
CA PHE A 24 9.97 -5.11 -0.08
C PHE A 24 11.15 -6.05 -0.36
N GLY A 25 11.90 -6.45 0.66
CA GLY A 25 13.10 -7.28 0.50
C GLY A 25 14.23 -6.60 -0.28
N GLY A 26 14.23 -5.26 -0.33
CA GLY A 26 15.15 -4.46 -1.14
C GLY A 26 14.83 -4.43 -2.63
N VAL A 27 13.63 -4.85 -3.04
CA VAL A 27 13.16 -4.75 -4.44
C VAL A 27 12.78 -3.31 -4.76
N LEU A 28 13.13 -2.86 -5.97
CA LEU A 28 12.62 -1.59 -6.49
C LEU A 28 11.10 -1.67 -6.64
N LYS A 29 10.41 -0.78 -5.93
CA LYS A 29 8.95 -0.66 -5.96
C LYS A 29 8.55 0.61 -6.66
N ILE A 30 7.56 0.53 -7.54
CA ILE A 30 6.86 1.68 -8.12
C ILE A 30 5.37 1.38 -8.00
N PHE A 31 4.65 2.28 -7.33
CA PHE A 31 3.20 2.23 -7.25
C PHE A 31 2.64 3.32 -8.16
N GLY A 32 1.85 2.94 -9.14
CA GLY A 32 1.11 3.85 -10.01
C GLY A 32 -0.38 3.68 -9.79
N GLY A 33 -1.13 4.77 -9.82
CA GLY A 33 -2.59 4.72 -9.70
C GLY A 33 -3.22 6.10 -9.67
N ASP A 34 -4.53 6.13 -9.91
CA ASP A 34 -5.36 7.31 -9.66
C ASP A 34 -6.04 7.16 -8.30
N PHE A 35 -5.65 8.01 -7.35
CA PHE A 35 -6.22 8.02 -6.00
C PHE A 35 -7.64 8.58 -5.94
N ARG A 36 -8.17 9.10 -7.06
CA ARG A 36 -9.59 9.46 -7.22
C ARG A 36 -10.47 8.24 -7.53
N GLN A 37 -9.90 7.03 -7.59
CA GLN A 37 -10.67 5.79 -7.61
C GLN A 37 -11.37 5.53 -6.27
N VAL A 38 -12.38 4.66 -6.29
CA VAL A 38 -13.10 4.22 -5.08
C VAL A 38 -12.17 3.61 -4.03
N LEU A 39 -12.44 3.89 -2.75
CA LEU A 39 -11.70 3.33 -1.62
C LEU A 39 -11.76 1.78 -1.63
N PRO A 40 -10.82 1.09 -0.99
CA PRO A 40 -10.88 -0.36 -0.85
C PRO A 40 -12.18 -0.78 -0.15
N ILE A 41 -12.83 -1.80 -0.69
CA ILE A 41 -14.06 -2.36 -0.12
C ILE A 41 -13.69 -3.16 1.13
N VAL A 42 -14.36 -2.86 2.24
CA VAL A 42 -14.34 -3.66 3.46
C VAL A 42 -15.74 -4.22 3.65
N LYS A 43 -15.89 -5.56 3.57
CA LYS A 43 -17.19 -6.21 3.74
C LYS A 43 -17.73 -5.91 5.13
N PHE A 44 -18.98 -5.45 5.20
CA PHE A 44 -19.64 -5.03 6.44
C PHE A 44 -18.94 -3.89 7.21
N GLY A 45 -17.93 -3.25 6.59
CA GLY A 45 -17.20 -2.14 7.18
C GLY A 45 -17.84 -0.80 6.83
N GLY A 46 -17.91 0.08 7.81
CA GLY A 46 -18.32 1.46 7.65
C GLY A 46 -17.26 2.34 7.00
N ARG A 47 -17.53 3.64 6.97
CA ARG A 47 -16.64 4.64 6.35
C ARG A 47 -15.24 4.65 6.98
N ASN A 48 -15.15 4.48 8.29
CA ASN A 48 -13.88 4.48 9.00
C ASN A 48 -13.02 3.28 8.62
N GLU A 49 -13.59 2.07 8.53
CA GLU A 49 -12.84 0.90 8.09
C GLU A 49 -12.38 1.02 6.64
N GLN A 50 -13.21 1.56 5.74
CA GLN A 50 -12.83 1.79 4.35
C GLN A 50 -11.65 2.76 4.22
N VAL A 51 -11.67 3.88 4.96
CA VAL A 51 -10.54 4.82 5.01
C VAL A 51 -9.31 4.15 5.60
N ASN A 52 -9.46 3.37 6.69
CA ASN A 52 -8.36 2.65 7.34
C ASN A 52 -7.75 1.55 6.45
N ALA A 53 -8.52 1.00 5.51
CA ALA A 53 -8.04 0.03 4.52
C ALA A 53 -7.24 0.69 3.39
N SER A 54 -7.30 2.01 3.23
CA SER A 54 -6.55 2.72 2.19
C SER A 54 -5.04 2.64 2.40
N ILE A 55 -4.28 2.66 1.30
CA ILE A 55 -2.81 2.67 1.33
C ILE A 55 -2.24 3.86 2.10
N GLN A 56 -2.93 5.00 2.12
CA GLN A 56 -2.54 6.18 2.90
C GLN A 56 -2.50 5.93 4.41
N LYS A 57 -3.21 4.89 4.89
CA LYS A 57 -3.24 4.45 6.29
C LYS A 57 -2.31 3.27 6.57
N SER A 58 -1.46 2.90 5.61
CA SER A 58 -0.38 1.92 5.81
C SER A 58 0.80 2.54 6.54
N ASN A 59 1.50 1.74 7.34
CA ASN A 59 2.77 2.14 7.94
C ASN A 59 3.87 2.40 6.87
N LEU A 60 3.74 1.78 5.70
CA LEU A 60 4.67 1.95 4.58
C LEU A 60 4.49 3.29 3.86
N TRP A 61 3.32 3.93 3.99
CA TRP A 61 3.01 5.15 3.25
C TRP A 61 4.01 6.28 3.50
N ARG A 62 4.46 6.43 4.76
CA ARG A 62 5.43 7.45 5.16
C ARG A 62 6.81 7.27 4.52
N LYS A 63 7.08 6.10 3.96
CA LYS A 63 8.36 5.75 3.31
C LYS A 63 8.32 5.94 1.79
N PHE A 64 7.20 6.42 1.24
CA PHE A 64 7.05 6.62 -0.19
C PHE A 64 7.23 8.08 -0.57
N ASP A 65 8.11 8.32 -1.53
CA ASP A 65 8.13 9.57 -2.27
C ASP A 65 6.90 9.63 -3.19
N CYS A 66 6.03 10.60 -2.94
CA CYS A 66 4.81 10.81 -3.70
C CYS A 66 5.06 11.76 -4.86
N LEU A 67 5.09 11.22 -6.07
CA LEU A 67 5.20 12.01 -7.30
C LEU A 67 3.81 12.21 -7.92
N LYS A 68 3.52 13.44 -8.34
CA LYS A 68 2.28 13.78 -9.05
C LYS A 68 2.58 13.89 -10.53
N LEU A 69 1.88 13.11 -11.34
CA LEU A 69 1.93 13.25 -12.79
C LEU A 69 1.18 14.53 -13.17
N LYS A 70 1.89 15.47 -13.81
CA LYS A 70 1.31 16.65 -14.44
C LYS A 70 0.93 16.29 -15.87
N LYS A 71 -0.15 16.89 -16.35
CA LYS A 71 -0.59 16.77 -17.75
C LYS A 71 0.25 17.68 -18.63
#